data_AF-A0A838L587-F1
#
_entry.id   AF-A0A838L587-F1
#
_cell.length_a   1.000
_cell.length_b   1.000
_cell.length_c   1.000
_cell.angle_alpha   90.00
_cell.angle_beta   90.00
_cell.angle_gamma   90.00
#
_symmetry.space_group_name_H-M   'P 1'
#
loop_
_entity.id
_entity.type
_entity.pdbx_description
1 polymer ?
#
loop_
_entity_poly.entity_id
_entity_poly.type
_entity_poly.pdbx_seq_one_letter_code
_entity_poly.pdbx_strand_id
1 'polypeptide(L)' 'MHYRLYTLDRARGTIKAGTDLEAPGDGEAIELGKAAHPEGGAFELWCAKRRVFSNLEASNPSQA' A
#
# COMPACT_ATOMS: atom_id res chain seq x y z
N MET A 1 -9.67 1.37 -14.19
CA MET A 1 -8.27 1.02 -13.89
C MET A 1 -8.29 0.01 -12.76
N HIS A 2 -7.55 -1.10 -12.86
CA HIS A 2 -7.56 -2.14 -11.82
C HIS A 2 -6.36 -1.96 -10.90
N TYR A 3 -6.61 -1.62 -9.64
CA TYR A 3 -5.59 -1.53 -8.62
C TYR A 3 -5.59 -2.78 -7.76
N ARG A 4 -4.43 -3.09 -7.18
CA ARG A 4 -4.29 -4.14 -6.19
C ARG A 4 -3.56 -3.60 -4.98
N LEU A 5 -4.22 -3.71 -3.84
CA LEU A 5 -3.70 -3.34 -2.54
C LEU A 5 -3.13 -4.59 -1.87
N TYR A 6 -1.83 -4.58 -1.61
CA TYR A 6 -1.15 -5.64 -0.86
C TYR A 6 -0.85 -5.16 0.54
N THR A 7 -1.46 -5.79 1.54
CA THR A 7 -1.06 -5.62 2.94
C THR A 7 0.20 -6.42 3.20
N LEU A 8 1.18 -5.79 3.83
CA LEU A 8 2.49 -6.36 4.07
C LEU A 8 2.73 -6.57 5.56
N ASP A 9 3.42 -7.66 5.88
CA ASP A 9 3.99 -7.90 7.20
C ASP A 9 5.40 -7.30 7.24
N ARG A 10 5.57 -6.18 7.94
CA ARG A 10 6.88 -5.50 8.06
C ARG A 10 7.94 -6.37 8.71
N ALA A 11 7.57 -7.21 9.68
CA ALA A 11 8.55 -8.01 10.42
C ALA A 11 9.12 -9.13 9.55
N ARG A 12 8.32 -9.65 8.62
CA ARG A 12 8.67 -10.81 7.79
C ARG A 12 9.00 -10.45 6.34
N GLY A 13 8.69 -9.24 5.90
CA GLY A 13 8.88 -8.79 4.52
C GLY A 13 7.97 -9.52 3.52
N THR A 14 6.84 -10.07 3.98
CA THR A 14 5.93 -10.89 3.16
C THR A 14 4.57 -10.23 2.96
N ILE A 15 3.90 -10.57 1.87
CA ILE A 15 2.50 -10.19 1.63
C ILE A 15 1.61 -10.99 2.60
N LYS A 16 0.79 -10.28 3.38
CA LYS A 16 -0.20 -10.86 4.29
C LYS A 16 -1.56 -11.04 3.62
N ALA A 17 -1.96 -10.07 2.80
CA ALA A 17 -3.24 -10.08 2.09
C ALA A 17 -3.14 -9.28 0.79
N GLY A 18 -4.00 -9.59 -0.18
CA GLY A 18 -4.11 -8.85 -1.43
C GLY A 18 -5.58 -8.66 -1.82
N THR A 19 -6.00 -7.41 -2.00
CA THR A 19 -7.38 -7.04 -2.33
C THR A 19 -7.38 -6.23 -3.62
N ASP A 20 -8.26 -6.57 -4.55
CA ASP A 20 -8.47 -5.75 -5.73
C ASP A 20 -9.26 -4.49 -5.34
N LEU A 21 -8.84 -3.35 -5.87
CA LEU A 21 -9.38 -2.04 -5.54
C LEU A 21 -9.83 -1.33 -6.82
N GLU A 22 -11.08 -0.89 -6.82
CA GLU A 22 -11.61 -0.05 -7.88
C GLU A 22 -11.45 1.42 -7.49
N ALA A 23 -10.78 2.17 -8.34
CA ALA A 23 -10.59 3.60 -8.19
C ALA A 23 -10.49 4.26 -9.58
N PRO A 24 -10.94 5.49 -9.74
CA PRO A 24 -10.86 6.21 -11.02
C PRO A 24 -9.43 6.68 -11.33
N GLY A 25 -8.54 6.76 -10.34
CA GLY A 25 -7.15 7.21 -10.54
C GLY A 25 -6.25 6.94 -9.34
N ASP A 26 -4.94 7.16 -9.54
CA ASP A 26 -3.89 6.86 -8.56
C ASP A 26 -4.14 7.57 -7.21
N GLY A 27 -4.53 8.85 -7.24
CA GLY A 27 -4.74 9.64 -6.03
C GLY A 27 -5.83 9.06 -5.12
N GLU A 28 -6.99 8.71 -5.67
CA GLU A 28 -8.08 8.11 -4.90
C GLU A 28 -7.73 6.69 -4.44
N ALA A 29 -7.03 5.93 -5.28
CA ALA A 29 -6.56 4.60 -4.92
C ALA A 29 -5.60 4.63 -3.71
N ILE A 30 -4.74 5.66 -3.62
CA ILE A 30 -3.85 5.88 -2.47
C ILE A 30 -4.63 6.20 -1.20
N GLU A 31 -5.62 7.10 -1.28
CA GLU A 31 -6.43 7.48 -0.12
C GLU A 31 -7.26 6.30 0.40
N LEU A 32 -7.83 5.49 -0.49
CA LEU A 32 -8.49 4.24 -0.14
C LEU A 32 -7.53 3.23 0.51
N GLY A 33 -6.31 3.09 -0.01
CA GLY A 33 -5.27 2.26 0.60
C GLY A 33 -4.88 2.71 2.01
N LYS A 34 -4.74 4.03 2.23
CA LYS A 34 -4.48 4.60 3.56
C LYS A 34 -5.66 4.37 4.51
N ALA A 35 -6.89 4.56 4.04
CA ALA A 35 -8.09 4.35 4.85
C ALA A 35 -8.28 2.89 5.27
N ALA A 36 -7.85 1.93 4.43
CA ALA A 36 -7.82 0.50 4.77
C ALA A 36 -6.72 0.14 5.79
N HIS A 37 -5.75 1.03 6.02
CA HIS A 37 -4.61 0.82 6.92
C HIS A 37 -4.41 2.02 7.89
N PRO A 38 -5.42 2.34 8.74
CA PRO A 38 -5.41 3.55 9.55
C PRO A 38 -4.32 3.57 10.64
N GLU A 39 -3.89 2.41 11.12
CA GLU A 39 -2.86 2.29 12.17
C GLU A 39 -1.41 2.31 11.63
N GLY A 40 -1.21 2.73 10.38
CA GLY A 40 0.12 2.73 9.76
C GLY A 40 0.63 1.34 9.39
N GLY A 41 -0.30 0.39 9.17
CA GLY A 41 0.01 -0.92 8.62
C GLY A 41 0.76 -0.78 7.28
N ALA A 42 1.74 -1.65 7.05
CA ALA A 42 2.47 -1.62 5.79
C ALA A 42 1.59 -2.10 4.64
N PHE A 43 1.65 -1.37 3.53
CA PHE A 43 1.00 -1.78 2.31
C PHE A 43 1.71 -1.24 1.07
N GLU A 44 1.44 -1.91 -0.03
CA GLU A 44 1.77 -1.46 -1.37
C GLU A 44 0.52 -1.40 -2.23
N LEU A 45 0.46 -0.40 -3.09
CA LEU A 45 -0.58 -0.23 -4.09
C LEU A 45 0.03 -0.38 -5.47
N TRP A 46 -0.56 -1.24 -6.28
CA TRP A 46 -0.11 -1.55 -7.63
C TRP A 46 -1.24 -1.32 -8.62
N CYS A 47 -0.91 -0.85 -9.82
CA CYS A 47 -1.81 -0.76 -10.96
C CYS A 47 -1.15 -1.54 -12.12
N ALA A 48 -1.72 -2.71 -12.44
CA ALA A 48 -1.07 -3.71 -13.29
C ALA A 48 0.38 -4.02 -12.81
N LYS A 49 1.40 -3.67 -13.62
CA LYS A 49 2.83 -3.90 -13.29
C LYS A 49 3.52 -2.69 -12.65
N ARG A 50 2.80 -1.58 -12.44
CA ARG A 50 3.35 -0.33 -11.91
C ARG A 50 3.03 -0.23 -10.42
N ARG A 51 4.04 -0.05 -9.58
CA ARG A 51 3.85 0.31 -8.17
C ARG A 51 3.46 1.79 -8.09
N VAL A 52 2.26 2.05 -7.58
CA VAL A 52 1.68 3.40 -7.45
C VAL A 52 2.11 4.02 -6.12
N PHE A 53 2.13 3.23 -5.05
CA PHE A 53 2.47 3.71 -3.72
C PHE A 53 3.02 2.58 -2.84
N SER A 54 3.88 2.93 -1.89
CA SER A 54 4.37 2.06 -0.83
C SER A 54 4.62 2.90 0.41
N ASN A 55 4.14 2.47 1.58
CA ASN A 55 4.50 3.09 2.86
C ASN A 55 5.53 2.25 3.64
N LEU A 56 6.24 1.33 2.98
CA LEU A 56 7.28 0.54 3.62
C LEU A 56 8.46 1.41 4.07
N GLU A 57 8.79 2.46 3.30
CA GLU A 57 9.96 3.31 3.53
C GLU A 57 9.72 4.45 4.55
N ALA A 58 8.46 4.76 4.87
CA ALA A 58 8.10 5.88 5.74
C ALA A 58 8.29 5.61 7.25
N SER A 59 8.87 4.47 7.64
CA SER A 59 9.03 4.10 9.07
C SER A 59 10.42 3.61 9.44
N ASN A 60 11.46 4.21 8.87
CA ASN A 60 12.75 4.32 9.56
C ASN A 60 12.85 5.69 10.24
N PRO A 61 12.48 5.84 11.52
CA PRO A 61 12.85 7.02 12.31
C PRO A 61 14.34 7.04 12.69
N SER A 62 15.23 6.46 11.87
CA SER A 62 16.64 6.18 12.21
C SER A 62 17.64 7.02 11.42
N GLN A 63 17.26 8.19 10.89
CA GLN A 63 18.20 9.23 10.45
C GLN A 63 17.56 10.62 10.58
N ALA A 64 17.64 11.22 11.78
CA ALA A 64 17.67 12.67 12.01
C ALA A 64 18.32 12.93 13.37
#